data_AF-A0A7J8QJS1-F1
#
_entry.id   AF-A0A7J8QJS1-F1
#
_cell.length_a   1.000
_cell.length_b   1.000
_cell.length_c   1.000
_cell.angle_alpha   90.00
_cell.angle_beta   90.00
_cell.angle_gamma   90.00
#
_symmetry.space_group_name_H-M   'P 1'
#
loop_
_entity.id
_entity.type
_entity.pdbx_description
1 polymer ?
#
loop_
_entity_poly.entity_id
_entity_poly.type
_entity_poly.pdbx_seq_one_letter_code
_entity_poly.pdbx_strand_id
1 'polypeptide(L)'
;MLAFSGCYYGGGDKERAELGAIRKRWKTLHASNPEKVRRNGKCPLTPEEVGLMLRALGFGSDVHVYVASGDVYGGEESLAPLKGLFPNFHSKQTIATKEELAQFSSFSGRMAALDYIVCDETDVFVANNNGNMARMLAGRRRYFGHKPAIRPNAKKLYKLFLDRNNMTWEEFSSRVRTYQIGFMGEPNEMKPGKGEFHENPDSCLCQAKGIETFEEKNRKDAVKMSDEYQSIEDPDWIDVDYLYKIEEFMSD
;
A
#
# COMPACT_ATOMS: atom_id res chain seq x y z
N MET A 1 9.11 5.12 6.17
CA MET A 1 10.02 4.53 7.18
C MET A 1 9.20 3.62 8.09
N LEU A 2 9.65 2.39 8.33
CA LEU A 2 8.91 1.35 9.08
C LEU A 2 8.44 1.81 10.46
N ALA A 3 9.27 2.60 11.16
CA ALA A 3 8.99 3.13 12.49
C ALA A 3 7.66 3.93 12.56
N PHE A 4 7.28 4.65 11.50
CA PHE A 4 6.05 5.46 11.47
C PHE A 4 4.77 4.63 11.47
N SER A 5 4.84 3.35 11.12
CA SER A 5 3.67 2.47 11.16
C SER A 5 3.15 2.24 12.58
N GLY A 6 3.98 2.47 13.62
CA GLY A 6 3.62 2.17 15.01
C GLY A 6 3.52 0.67 15.33
N CYS A 7 3.84 -0.18 14.37
CA CYS A 7 3.68 -1.62 14.46
C CYS A 7 4.79 -2.30 15.28
N TYR A 8 4.52 -3.54 15.68
CA TYR A 8 5.46 -4.45 16.32
C TYR A 8 5.56 -5.72 15.48
N TYR A 9 6.76 -6.14 15.16
CA TYR A 9 7.06 -7.24 14.24
C TYR A 9 7.67 -8.46 14.93
N GLY A 10 7.67 -8.50 16.27
CA GLY A 10 8.10 -9.65 17.04
C GLY A 10 9.57 -9.65 17.44
N GLY A 11 10.33 -8.59 17.16
CA GLY A 11 11.76 -8.47 17.46
C GLY A 11 12.10 -8.15 18.93
N GLY A 12 11.16 -8.34 19.85
CA GLY A 12 11.37 -8.18 21.29
C GLY A 12 11.71 -6.76 21.74
N ASP A 13 12.40 -6.65 22.87
CA ASP A 13 12.78 -5.36 23.47
C ASP A 13 13.75 -4.57 22.60
N LYS A 14 14.58 -5.26 21.81
CA LYS A 14 15.49 -4.63 20.86
C LYS A 14 14.71 -3.82 19.82
N GLU A 15 13.71 -4.42 19.18
CA GLU A 15 12.85 -3.71 18.21
C GLU A 15 12.13 -2.53 18.85
N ARG A 16 11.56 -2.73 20.05
CA ARG A 16 10.84 -1.68 20.77
C ARG A 16 11.76 -0.50 21.08
N ALA A 17 12.99 -0.75 21.48
CA ALA A 17 13.98 0.29 21.77
C ALA A 17 14.42 1.04 20.50
N GLU A 18 14.83 0.31 19.46
CA GLU A 18 15.36 0.88 18.21
C GLU A 18 14.30 1.68 17.44
N LEU A 19 13.14 1.07 17.17
CA LEU A 19 12.04 1.76 16.48
C LEU A 19 11.43 2.85 17.37
N GLY A 20 11.40 2.64 18.69
CA GLY A 20 10.98 3.64 19.68
C GLY A 20 11.85 4.91 19.64
N ALA A 21 13.17 4.76 19.53
CA ALA A 21 14.09 5.90 19.41
C ALA A 21 13.85 6.71 18.13
N ILE A 22 13.55 6.05 17.01
CA ILE A 22 13.22 6.73 15.75
C ILE A 22 11.89 7.47 15.86
N ARG A 23 10.86 6.84 16.45
CA ARG A 23 9.53 7.46 16.66
C ARG A 23 9.62 8.74 17.48
N LYS A 24 10.45 8.76 18.54
CA LYS A 24 10.67 9.94 19.40
C LYS A 24 11.24 11.15 18.65
N ARG A 25 11.91 10.96 17.50
CA ARG A 25 12.42 12.06 16.68
C ARG A 25 11.28 12.84 15.99
N TRP A 26 10.10 12.25 15.88
CA TRP A 26 8.95 12.81 15.19
C TRP A 26 7.87 13.21 16.19
N LYS A 27 7.90 14.48 16.60
CA LYS A 27 7.03 15.02 17.68
C LYS A 27 5.52 14.91 17.38
N THR A 28 5.14 14.89 16.10
CA THR A 28 3.75 14.73 15.65
C THR A 28 3.29 13.28 15.58
N LEU A 29 4.19 12.31 15.81
CA LEU A 29 3.85 10.89 15.77
C LEU A 29 3.32 10.46 17.13
N HIS A 30 2.01 10.32 17.23
CA HIS A 30 1.38 9.82 18.45
C HIS A 30 1.69 8.33 18.69
N ALA A 31 1.83 7.97 19.97
CA ALA A 31 1.91 6.58 20.36
C ALA A 31 0.63 5.86 19.94
N SER A 32 0.77 4.69 19.32
CA SER A 32 -0.34 3.85 18.90
C SER A 32 -0.20 2.46 19.50
N ASN A 33 -1.34 1.81 19.76
CA ASN A 33 -1.34 0.40 20.13
C ASN A 33 -0.93 -0.44 18.89
N PRO A 34 0.22 -1.14 18.92
CA PRO A 34 0.74 -1.91 17.78
C PRO A 34 -0.25 -2.96 17.25
N GLU A 35 -1.02 -3.59 18.13
CA GLU A 35 -2.02 -4.59 17.73
C GLU A 35 -3.22 -3.93 17.04
N LYS A 36 -3.65 -2.76 17.52
CA LYS A 36 -4.75 -2.00 16.91
C LYS A 36 -4.39 -1.54 15.51
N VAL A 37 -3.17 -1.03 15.29
CA VAL A 37 -2.72 -0.61 13.95
C VAL A 37 -2.58 -1.79 13.00
N ARG A 38 -2.08 -2.94 13.49
CA ARG A 38 -2.00 -4.18 12.69
C ARG A 38 -3.37 -4.69 12.30
N ARG A 39 -4.30 -4.76 13.26
CA ARG A 39 -5.70 -5.19 13.04
C ARG A 39 -6.43 -4.31 12.03
N ASN A 40 -6.12 -3.03 12.00
CA ASN A 40 -6.70 -2.07 11.06
C ASN A 40 -6.02 -2.07 9.69
N GLY A 41 -5.04 -2.95 9.45
CA GLY A 41 -4.32 -3.05 8.17
C GLY A 41 -3.37 -1.88 7.91
N LYS A 42 -2.95 -1.14 8.94
CA LYS A 42 -2.01 -0.01 8.81
C LYS A 42 -0.55 -0.43 8.86
N CYS A 43 -0.28 -1.68 9.22
CA CYS A 43 1.08 -2.23 9.22
C CYS A 43 1.44 -2.81 7.85
N PRO A 44 2.59 -2.41 7.28
CA PRO A 44 3.25 -3.18 6.24
C PRO A 44 3.37 -4.67 6.61
N LEU A 45 3.41 -5.53 5.61
CA LEU A 45 3.67 -6.95 5.77
C LEU A 45 5.16 -7.18 6.01
N THR A 46 5.50 -8.25 6.73
CA THR A 46 6.90 -8.72 6.83
C THR A 46 7.36 -9.29 5.47
N PRO A 47 8.67 -9.42 5.22
CA PRO A 47 9.16 -10.07 3.99
C PRO A 47 8.62 -11.50 3.82
N GLU A 48 8.49 -12.28 4.91
CA GLU A 48 7.86 -13.60 4.88
C GLU A 48 6.39 -13.51 4.42
N GLU A 49 5.61 -12.61 5.01
CA GLU A 49 4.19 -12.42 4.66
C GLU A 49 4.00 -11.95 3.22
N VAL A 50 4.87 -11.06 2.73
CA VAL A 50 4.90 -10.65 1.31
C VAL A 50 5.17 -11.86 0.43
N GLY A 51 6.18 -12.66 0.76
CA GLY A 51 6.53 -13.85 0.00
C GLY A 51 5.38 -14.87 -0.05
N LEU A 52 4.77 -15.18 1.10
CA LEU A 52 3.62 -16.08 1.20
C LEU A 52 2.42 -15.58 0.38
N MET A 53 2.13 -14.27 0.44
CA MET A 53 1.06 -13.67 -0.36
C MET A 53 1.32 -13.88 -1.86
N LEU A 54 2.54 -13.60 -2.35
CA LEU A 54 2.87 -13.76 -3.76
C LEU A 54 2.79 -15.23 -4.21
N ARG A 55 3.30 -16.16 -3.40
CA ARG A 55 3.16 -17.59 -3.67
C ARG A 55 1.70 -18.03 -3.76
N ALA A 56 0.86 -17.55 -2.85
CA ALA A 56 -0.57 -17.83 -2.83
C ALA A 56 -1.34 -17.22 -4.02
N LEU A 57 -0.87 -16.07 -4.54
CA LEU A 57 -1.39 -15.44 -5.75
C LEU A 57 -0.96 -16.18 -7.04
N GLY A 58 -0.05 -17.15 -6.96
CA GLY A 58 0.37 -18.00 -8.07
C GLY A 58 1.73 -17.63 -8.68
N PHE A 59 2.50 -16.72 -8.09
CA PHE A 59 3.84 -16.40 -8.58
C PHE A 59 4.80 -17.57 -8.34
N GLY A 60 5.42 -18.05 -9.42
CA GLY A 60 6.45 -19.11 -9.41
C GLY A 60 7.74 -18.67 -8.70
N SER A 61 8.55 -19.63 -8.28
CA SER A 61 9.81 -19.32 -7.55
C SER A 61 10.89 -18.80 -8.49
N ASP A 62 10.71 -19.04 -9.78
CA ASP A 62 11.55 -18.56 -10.88
C ASP A 62 11.34 -17.07 -11.20
N VAL A 63 10.29 -16.44 -10.68
CA VAL A 63 10.06 -15.00 -10.83
C VAL A 63 11.22 -14.20 -10.24
N HIS A 64 11.64 -13.16 -10.98
CA HIS A 64 12.59 -12.17 -10.52
C HIS A 64 11.91 -11.16 -9.60
N VAL A 65 12.40 -11.04 -8.37
CA VAL A 65 11.89 -10.09 -7.37
C VAL A 65 12.90 -8.97 -7.18
N TYR A 66 12.53 -7.75 -7.55
CA TYR A 66 13.29 -6.54 -7.24
C TYR A 66 12.73 -5.86 -5.98
N VAL A 67 13.57 -5.63 -4.97
CA VAL A 67 13.17 -4.93 -3.74
C VAL A 67 13.60 -3.47 -3.77
N ALA A 68 12.63 -2.60 -4.07
CA ALA A 68 12.72 -1.15 -3.94
C ALA A 68 12.58 -0.73 -2.46
N SER A 69 13.69 -0.76 -1.72
CA SER A 69 13.72 -0.32 -0.32
C SER A 69 15.01 0.44 -0.01
N GLY A 70 14.95 1.29 1.01
CA GLY A 70 16.14 1.64 1.78
C GLY A 70 16.55 0.44 2.67
N ASP A 71 17.27 0.71 3.75
CA ASP A 71 17.67 -0.35 4.68
C ASP A 71 16.45 -1.09 5.25
N VAL A 72 16.42 -2.40 5.05
CA VAL A 72 15.36 -3.26 5.57
C VAL A 72 15.66 -3.55 7.04
N TYR A 73 14.69 -3.31 7.92
CA TYR A 73 14.85 -3.62 9.34
C TYR A 73 15.09 -5.13 9.55
N GLY A 74 16.12 -5.47 10.33
CA GLY A 74 16.60 -6.84 10.47
C GLY A 74 17.47 -7.36 9.31
N GLY A 75 17.70 -6.54 8.28
CA GLY A 75 18.63 -6.82 7.19
C GLY A 75 18.40 -8.16 6.51
N GLU A 76 19.49 -8.90 6.31
CA GLU A 76 19.50 -10.19 5.62
C GLU A 76 18.67 -11.27 6.34
N GLU A 77 18.63 -11.28 7.67
CA GLU A 77 17.83 -12.23 8.45
C GLU A 77 16.33 -12.05 8.17
N SER A 78 15.88 -10.80 8.15
CA SER A 78 14.49 -10.44 7.82
C SER A 78 14.12 -10.78 6.38
N LEU A 79 15.07 -10.65 5.45
CA LEU A 79 14.87 -10.96 4.03
C LEU A 79 15.00 -12.45 3.69
N ALA A 80 15.62 -13.26 4.54
CA ALA A 80 15.90 -14.67 4.27
C ALA A 80 14.66 -15.48 3.87
N PRO A 81 13.48 -15.35 4.54
CA PRO A 81 12.28 -16.07 4.12
C PRO A 81 11.82 -15.70 2.71
N LEU A 82 11.90 -14.41 2.35
CA LEU A 82 11.52 -13.94 1.01
C LEU A 82 12.47 -14.48 -0.06
N LYS A 83 13.78 -14.46 0.20
CA LYS A 83 14.80 -15.04 -0.70
C LYS A 83 14.66 -16.56 -0.84
N GLY A 84 14.23 -17.25 0.22
CA GLY A 84 13.94 -18.69 0.18
C GLY A 84 12.75 -19.04 -0.73
N LEU A 85 11.75 -18.15 -0.82
CA LEU A 85 10.59 -18.33 -1.70
C LEU A 85 10.87 -17.87 -3.15
N PHE A 86 11.74 -16.88 -3.32
CA PHE A 86 12.10 -16.28 -4.61
C PHE A 86 13.63 -16.11 -4.71
N PRO A 87 14.36 -17.14 -5.18
CA PRO A 87 15.83 -17.11 -5.28
C PRO A 87 16.36 -16.04 -6.25
N ASN A 88 15.59 -15.66 -7.27
CA ASN A 88 15.96 -14.59 -8.21
C ASN A 88 15.71 -13.21 -7.60
N PHE A 89 16.45 -12.89 -6.54
CA PHE A 89 16.27 -11.68 -5.74
C PHE A 89 17.26 -10.58 -6.13
N HIS A 90 16.74 -9.38 -6.36
CA HIS A 90 17.49 -8.22 -6.84
C HIS A 90 17.23 -6.96 -6.01
N SER A 91 18.22 -6.08 -5.96
CA SER A 91 18.11 -4.71 -5.49
C SER A 91 18.95 -3.80 -6.36
N LYS A 92 18.84 -2.47 -6.21
CA LYS A 92 19.72 -1.53 -6.91
C LYS A 92 21.21 -1.87 -6.76
N GLN A 93 21.63 -2.40 -5.61
CA GLN A 93 23.01 -2.80 -5.37
C GLN A 93 23.44 -4.09 -6.09
N THR A 94 22.50 -4.93 -6.54
CA THR A 94 22.81 -6.15 -7.29
C THR A 94 22.75 -5.94 -8.80
N ILE A 95 21.99 -4.95 -9.27
CA ILE A 95 21.81 -4.67 -10.71
C ILE A 95 22.67 -3.52 -11.24
N ALA A 96 23.33 -2.74 -10.36
CA ALA A 96 24.21 -1.64 -10.74
C ALA A 96 25.54 -1.73 -9.98
N THR A 97 26.60 -1.21 -10.58
CA THR A 97 27.93 -1.14 -9.98
C THR A 97 28.01 -0.08 -8.88
N LYS A 98 29.02 -0.19 -8.01
CA LYS A 98 29.23 0.82 -6.95
C LYS A 98 29.54 2.19 -7.55
N GLU A 99 30.26 2.21 -8.66
CA GLU A 99 30.67 3.42 -9.39
C GLU A 99 29.46 4.13 -10.00
N GLU A 100 28.50 3.39 -10.58
CA GLU A 100 27.24 3.95 -11.08
C GLU A 100 26.39 4.52 -9.93
N LEU A 101 26.29 3.79 -8.81
CA LEU A 101 25.49 4.22 -7.66
C LEU A 101 26.11 5.39 -6.89
N ALA A 102 27.44 5.53 -6.89
CA ALA A 102 28.16 6.60 -6.19
C ALA A 102 27.74 8.01 -6.65
N GLN A 103 27.29 8.14 -7.90
CA GLN A 103 26.80 9.41 -8.45
C GLN A 103 25.49 9.89 -7.78
N PHE A 104 24.74 8.97 -7.19
CA PHE A 104 23.43 9.22 -6.59
C PHE A 104 23.43 9.09 -5.06
N SER A 105 24.43 8.42 -4.47
CA SER A 105 24.46 8.02 -3.05
C SER A 105 24.32 9.17 -2.06
N SER A 106 24.79 10.37 -2.42
CA SER A 106 24.67 11.57 -1.57
C SER A 106 23.25 12.13 -1.50
N PHE A 107 22.33 11.66 -2.34
CA PHE A 107 20.97 12.17 -2.46
C PHE A 107 19.94 11.04 -2.38
N SER A 108 19.31 10.89 -1.23
CA SER A 108 18.29 9.85 -0.99
C SER A 108 17.16 9.85 -2.03
N GLY A 109 16.72 11.04 -2.45
CA GLY A 109 15.70 11.18 -3.49
C GLY A 109 16.15 10.66 -4.87
N ARG A 110 17.43 10.82 -5.23
CA ARG A 110 17.97 10.29 -6.49
C ARG A 110 18.11 8.77 -6.43
N MET A 111 18.54 8.23 -5.29
CA MET A 111 18.55 6.78 -5.06
C MET A 111 17.14 6.18 -5.17
N ALA A 112 16.13 6.86 -4.61
CA ALA A 112 14.74 6.44 -4.73
C ALA A 112 14.19 6.56 -6.18
N ALA A 113 14.70 7.50 -6.97
CA ALA A 113 14.33 7.62 -8.39
C ALA A 113 14.79 6.41 -9.21
N LEU A 114 15.96 5.81 -8.89
CA LEU A 114 16.38 4.55 -9.51
C LEU A 114 15.40 3.42 -9.20
N ASP A 115 15.00 3.29 -7.94
CA ASP A 115 13.99 2.32 -7.52
C ASP A 115 12.65 2.56 -8.25
N TYR A 116 12.26 3.83 -8.46
CA TYR A 116 11.05 4.20 -9.19
C TYR A 116 11.08 3.71 -10.64
N ILE A 117 12.18 3.96 -11.36
CA ILE A 117 12.32 3.56 -12.77
C ILE A 117 12.19 2.05 -12.90
N VAL A 118 12.88 1.27 -12.05
CA VAL A 118 12.78 -0.19 -12.09
C VAL A 118 11.35 -0.65 -11.81
N CYS A 119 10.70 -0.11 -10.76
CA CYS A 119 9.32 -0.46 -10.43
C CYS A 119 8.28 -0.05 -11.48
N ASP A 120 8.54 0.99 -12.27
CA ASP A 120 7.67 1.38 -13.38
C ASP A 120 7.79 0.40 -14.56
N GLU A 121 9.00 -0.13 -14.78
CA GLU A 121 9.26 -1.02 -15.89
C GLU A 121 8.90 -2.49 -15.62
N THR A 122 8.79 -2.93 -14.37
CA THR A 122 8.44 -4.33 -14.04
C THR A 122 7.04 -4.74 -14.53
N ASP A 123 6.83 -6.04 -14.75
CA ASP A 123 5.53 -6.59 -15.13
C ASP A 123 4.46 -6.37 -14.06
N VAL A 124 4.83 -6.57 -12.79
CA VAL A 124 3.96 -6.38 -11.63
C VAL A 124 4.70 -5.54 -10.58
N PHE A 125 3.99 -4.58 -9.99
CA PHE A 125 4.46 -3.81 -8.85
C PHE A 125 3.66 -4.20 -7.60
N VAL A 126 4.31 -4.27 -6.43
CA VAL A 126 3.66 -4.60 -5.16
C VAL A 126 3.98 -3.54 -4.12
N ALA A 127 2.98 -2.80 -3.70
CA ALA A 127 3.12 -1.73 -2.71
C ALA A 127 2.91 -2.26 -1.29
N ASN A 128 3.99 -2.67 -0.61
CA ASN A 128 3.90 -3.11 0.79
C ASN A 128 3.53 -1.99 1.79
N ASN A 129 3.68 -0.72 1.37
CA ASN A 129 3.25 0.44 2.13
C ASN A 129 2.65 1.48 1.17
N ASN A 130 1.56 2.12 1.56
CA ASN A 130 0.91 3.15 0.75
C ASN A 130 1.53 4.53 1.00
N GLY A 131 2.76 4.73 0.50
CA GLY A 131 3.46 6.02 0.51
C GLY A 131 3.44 6.72 -0.85
N ASN A 132 4.01 7.93 -0.93
CA ASN A 132 4.01 8.75 -2.16
C ASN A 132 4.51 8.00 -3.40
N MET A 133 5.60 7.23 -3.28
CA MET A 133 6.13 6.43 -4.39
C MET A 133 5.12 5.39 -4.88
N ALA A 134 4.45 4.69 -3.96
CA ALA A 134 3.43 3.69 -4.30
C ALA A 134 2.26 4.33 -5.05
N ARG A 135 1.78 5.49 -4.58
CA ARG A 135 0.71 6.24 -5.24
C ARG A 135 1.10 6.66 -6.66
N MET A 136 2.27 7.30 -6.81
CA MET A 136 2.76 7.73 -8.12
C MET A 136 2.94 6.57 -9.10
N LEU A 137 3.48 5.43 -8.64
CA LEU A 137 3.63 4.24 -9.47
C LEU A 137 2.27 3.64 -9.84
N ALA A 138 1.34 3.55 -8.89
CA ALA A 138 0.00 3.03 -9.15
C ALA A 138 -0.72 3.85 -10.23
N GLY A 139 -0.73 5.19 -10.14
CA GLY A 139 -1.38 6.01 -11.15
C GLY A 139 -0.65 5.98 -12.50
N ARG A 140 0.69 6.04 -12.49
CA ARG A 140 1.48 5.95 -13.73
C ARG A 140 1.26 4.62 -14.44
N ARG A 141 1.37 3.51 -13.72
CA ARG A 141 1.16 2.16 -14.25
C ARG A 141 -0.29 1.92 -14.64
N ARG A 142 -1.27 2.60 -14.02
CA ARG A 142 -2.69 2.55 -14.43
C ARG A 142 -2.92 3.25 -15.78
N TYR A 143 -2.28 4.40 -15.99
CA TYR A 143 -2.56 5.28 -17.13
C TYR A 143 -1.67 5.02 -18.37
N PHE A 144 -0.37 4.79 -18.18
CA PHE A 144 0.59 4.64 -19.28
C PHE A 144 0.79 3.17 -19.67
N GLY A 145 -0.23 2.56 -20.27
CA GLY A 145 -0.16 1.17 -20.76
C GLY A 145 -0.32 0.14 -19.65
N HIS A 146 -1.43 0.24 -18.92
CA HIS A 146 -1.85 -0.57 -17.76
C HIS A 146 -0.91 -1.73 -17.40
N LYS A 147 -0.17 -1.58 -16.30
CA LYS A 147 0.58 -2.65 -15.64
C LYS A 147 0.06 -2.86 -14.21
N PRO A 148 -0.15 -4.10 -13.74
CA PRO A 148 -0.68 -4.35 -12.39
C PRO A 148 0.17 -3.71 -11.28
N ALA A 149 -0.51 -3.10 -10.31
CA ALA A 149 0.04 -2.52 -9.09
C ALA A 149 -0.73 -3.08 -7.88
N ILE A 150 -0.26 -4.20 -7.36
CA ILE A 150 -0.89 -4.94 -6.26
C ILE A 150 -0.64 -4.20 -4.95
N ARG A 151 -1.68 -4.09 -4.12
CA ARG A 151 -1.59 -3.61 -2.74
C ARG A 151 -2.08 -4.70 -1.79
N PRO A 152 -1.38 -5.03 -0.69
CA PRO A 152 -1.90 -6.02 0.24
C PRO A 152 -3.16 -5.52 0.94
N ASN A 153 -4.21 -6.35 0.99
CA ASN A 153 -5.36 -6.17 1.87
C ASN A 153 -4.98 -6.54 3.31
N ALA A 154 -4.05 -5.78 3.89
CA ALA A 154 -3.42 -6.08 5.16
C ALA A 154 -4.43 -6.31 6.29
N LYS A 155 -5.58 -5.61 6.26
CA LYS A 155 -6.66 -5.78 7.24
C LYS A 155 -7.26 -7.20 7.24
N LYS A 156 -7.42 -7.83 6.07
CA LYS A 156 -7.92 -9.21 5.98
C LYS A 156 -6.78 -10.22 6.09
N LEU A 157 -5.65 -9.94 5.45
CA LEU A 157 -4.51 -10.85 5.39
C LEU A 157 -3.84 -11.07 6.75
N TYR A 158 -3.80 -10.08 7.66
CA TYR A 158 -3.10 -10.26 8.93
C TYR A 158 -3.66 -11.45 9.75
N LYS A 159 -4.99 -11.61 9.79
CA LYS A 159 -5.62 -12.75 10.50
C LYS A 159 -5.23 -14.06 9.86
N LEU A 160 -5.25 -14.08 8.53
CA LEU A 160 -4.90 -15.27 7.76
C LEU A 160 -3.46 -15.72 8.02
N PHE A 161 -2.50 -14.79 8.17
CA PHE A 161 -1.11 -15.12 8.50
C PHE A 161 -0.93 -15.65 9.92
N LEU A 162 -1.74 -15.19 10.88
CA LEU A 162 -1.74 -15.71 12.26
C LEU A 162 -2.27 -17.15 12.30
N ASP A 163 -3.32 -17.43 11.54
CA ASP A 163 -3.99 -18.74 11.52
C ASP A 163 -3.34 -19.74 10.53
N ARG A 164 -2.25 -19.37 9.85
CA ARG A 164 -1.69 -20.13 8.73
C ARG A 164 -1.34 -21.59 9.06
N ASN A 165 -0.91 -21.85 10.30
CA ASN A 165 -0.51 -23.19 10.74
C ASN A 165 -1.71 -24.11 11.04
N ASN A 166 -2.92 -23.55 11.06
CA ASN A 166 -4.17 -24.27 11.34
C ASN A 166 -4.95 -24.60 10.05
N MET A 167 -4.36 -24.40 8.87
CA MET A 167 -4.99 -24.69 7.58
C MET A 167 -4.01 -25.26 6.55
N THR A 168 -4.55 -25.86 5.50
CA THR A 168 -3.76 -26.35 4.37
C THR A 168 -3.27 -25.21 3.49
N TRP A 169 -2.25 -25.47 2.66
CA TRP A 169 -1.74 -24.48 1.70
C TRP A 169 -2.80 -24.09 0.66
N GLU A 170 -3.61 -25.05 0.22
CA GLU A 170 -4.69 -24.87 -0.75
C GLU A 170 -5.76 -23.93 -0.18
N GLU A 171 -6.15 -24.15 1.07
CA GLU A 171 -7.08 -23.31 1.79
C GLU A 171 -6.52 -21.90 2.02
N PHE A 172 -5.28 -21.80 2.50
CA PHE A 172 -4.59 -20.52 2.68
C PHE A 172 -4.56 -19.73 1.37
N SER A 173 -4.12 -20.36 0.28
CA SER A 173 -3.99 -19.73 -1.03
C SER A 173 -5.33 -19.29 -1.61
N SER A 174 -6.37 -20.11 -1.44
CA SER A 174 -7.74 -19.75 -1.83
C SER A 174 -8.25 -18.52 -1.08
N ARG A 175 -8.02 -18.46 0.24
CA ARG A 175 -8.40 -17.32 1.08
C ARG A 175 -7.60 -16.05 0.74
N VAL A 176 -6.29 -16.15 0.48
CA VAL A 176 -5.47 -15.01 0.03
C VAL A 176 -6.05 -14.43 -1.27
N ARG A 177 -6.30 -15.27 -2.28
CA ARG A 177 -6.87 -14.83 -3.57
C ARG A 177 -8.22 -14.13 -3.37
N THR A 178 -9.07 -14.69 -2.52
CA THR A 178 -10.37 -14.09 -2.18
C THR A 178 -10.22 -12.73 -1.48
N TYR A 179 -9.27 -12.60 -0.56
CA TYR A 179 -9.05 -11.36 0.19
C TYR A 179 -8.39 -10.27 -0.65
N GLN A 180 -7.68 -10.64 -1.71
CA GLN A 180 -7.02 -9.72 -2.64
C GLN A 180 -7.91 -9.23 -3.78
N ILE A 181 -9.16 -9.71 -3.94
CA ILE A 181 -10.08 -9.17 -4.96
C ILE A 181 -10.28 -7.67 -4.74
N GLY A 182 -10.06 -6.87 -5.80
CA GLY A 182 -10.12 -5.40 -5.75
C GLY A 182 -8.90 -4.74 -5.11
N PHE A 183 -7.78 -5.46 -5.04
CA PHE A 183 -6.49 -4.99 -4.57
C PHE A 183 -5.35 -5.44 -5.51
N MET A 184 -5.70 -5.88 -6.73
CA MET A 184 -4.75 -6.42 -7.71
C MET A 184 -4.27 -5.36 -8.71
N GLY A 185 -4.76 -4.12 -8.59
CA GLY A 185 -4.41 -3.03 -9.50
C GLY A 185 -5.22 -3.08 -10.79
N GLU A 186 -6.46 -3.55 -10.74
CA GLU A 186 -7.37 -3.58 -11.89
C GLU A 186 -7.58 -2.14 -12.45
N PRO A 187 -7.75 -1.95 -13.77
CA PRO A 187 -7.86 -0.61 -14.38
C PRO A 187 -8.94 0.29 -13.76
N ASN A 188 -10.05 -0.32 -13.32
CA ASN A 188 -11.20 0.35 -12.72
C ASN A 188 -11.43 -0.06 -11.26
N GLU A 189 -10.36 -0.40 -10.53
CA GLU A 189 -10.43 -0.78 -9.11
C GLU A 189 -11.06 0.32 -8.23
N MET A 190 -10.77 1.59 -8.54
CA MET A 190 -11.29 2.76 -7.83
C MET A 190 -12.46 3.39 -8.58
N LYS A 191 -13.47 3.84 -7.82
CA LYS A 191 -14.61 4.57 -8.39
C LYS A 191 -14.15 5.97 -8.83
N PRO A 192 -14.63 6.48 -9.98
CA PRO A 192 -14.39 7.86 -10.39
C PRO A 192 -14.75 8.85 -9.28
N GLY A 193 -13.90 9.87 -9.08
CA GLY A 193 -14.06 10.87 -8.02
C GLY A 193 -13.66 10.40 -6.61
N LYS A 194 -13.16 9.18 -6.45
CA LYS A 194 -12.57 8.70 -5.19
C LYS A 194 -11.07 8.44 -5.35
N GLY A 195 -10.29 8.96 -4.41
CA GLY A 195 -8.84 8.75 -4.34
C GLY A 195 -8.04 9.98 -4.73
N GLU A 196 -6.71 9.88 -4.62
CA GLU A 196 -5.80 10.95 -5.03
C GLU A 196 -5.47 10.84 -6.52
N PHE A 197 -5.42 11.98 -7.22
CA PHE A 197 -5.11 12.04 -8.65
C PHE A 197 -3.84 11.29 -9.04
N HIS A 198 -2.80 11.32 -8.21
CA HIS A 198 -1.54 10.64 -8.50
C HIS A 198 -1.61 9.11 -8.44
N GLU A 199 -2.58 8.55 -7.69
CA GLU A 199 -2.82 7.11 -7.57
C GLU A 199 -3.89 6.63 -8.53
N ASN A 200 -4.91 7.46 -8.74
CA ASN A 200 -6.06 7.21 -9.59
C ASN A 200 -6.27 8.43 -10.47
N PRO A 201 -5.45 8.60 -11.52
CA PRO A 201 -5.63 9.69 -12.46
C PRO A 201 -6.95 9.43 -13.20
N ASP A 202 -8.02 10.08 -12.72
CA ASP A 202 -9.29 10.16 -13.43
C ASP A 202 -9.00 10.90 -14.73
N SER A 203 -8.95 10.14 -15.82
CA SER A 203 -8.78 10.72 -17.12
C SER A 203 -10.14 11.16 -17.64
N CYS A 204 -10.34 12.46 -17.84
CA CYS A 204 -11.31 12.97 -18.81
C CYS A 204 -10.93 12.57 -20.26
N LEU A 205 -10.36 11.38 -20.49
CA LEU A 205 -9.69 11.01 -21.73
C LEU A 205 -10.30 9.72 -22.28
N CYS A 206 -10.94 9.92 -23.43
CA CYS A 206 -11.50 8.92 -24.33
C CYS A 206 -12.72 8.15 -23.80
N GLN A 207 -13.84 8.85 -23.59
CA GLN A 207 -15.10 8.27 -24.07
C GLN A 207 -14.89 7.98 -25.56
N ALA A 208 -14.85 6.70 -25.96
CA ALA A 208 -14.91 6.36 -27.37
C ALA A 208 -16.15 7.07 -27.93
N LYS A 209 -15.95 8.04 -28.82
CA LYS A 209 -17.05 8.69 -29.55
C LYS A 209 -17.81 7.58 -30.27
N GLY A 210 -18.97 7.20 -29.75
CA GLY A 210 -19.77 6.11 -30.31
C GLY A 210 -20.66 5.34 -29.32
N ILE A 211 -20.50 5.51 -28.01
CA ILE A 211 -21.49 5.04 -27.04
C ILE A 211 -22.05 6.27 -26.34
N GLU A 212 -23.12 6.84 -26.91
CA GLU A 212 -24.04 7.66 -26.13
C GLU A 212 -24.59 6.78 -25.01
N THR A 213 -23.96 6.82 -23.84
CA THR A 213 -24.51 6.17 -22.66
C THR A 213 -25.77 6.92 -22.27
N PHE A 214 -26.82 6.17 -21.95
CA PHE A 214 -28.14 6.62 -21.50
C PHE A 214 -28.13 7.55 -20.25
N GLU A 215 -26.95 7.96 -19.77
CA GLU A 215 -26.73 8.72 -18.55
C GLU A 215 -27.04 10.22 -18.71
N GLU A 216 -26.99 10.80 -19.91
CA GLU A 216 -27.36 12.21 -20.10
C GLU A 216 -28.86 12.48 -19.91
N LYS A 217 -29.73 11.48 -20.17
CA LYS A 217 -31.16 11.59 -19.86
C LYS A 217 -31.42 11.52 -18.36
N ASN A 218 -30.79 10.57 -17.67
CA ASN A 218 -30.95 10.41 -16.23
C ASN A 218 -30.40 11.61 -15.42
N ARG A 219 -29.40 12.34 -15.95
CA ARG A 219 -28.89 13.55 -15.28
C ARG A 219 -29.88 14.70 -15.32
N LYS A 220 -30.68 14.85 -16.39
CA LYS A 220 -31.72 15.89 -16.46
C LYS A 220 -32.92 15.57 -15.58
N ASP A 221 -33.22 14.29 -15.38
CA ASP A 221 -34.29 13.85 -14.49
C ASP A 221 -33.85 13.85 -13.01
N ALA A 222 -32.59 13.56 -12.71
CA ALA A 222 -32.03 13.66 -11.36
C ALA A 222 -31.87 15.11 -10.87
N VAL A 223 -31.55 16.07 -11.76
CA VAL A 223 -31.49 17.50 -11.42
C VAL A 223 -32.89 18.06 -11.09
N LYS A 224 -33.95 17.51 -11.69
CA LYS A 224 -35.34 17.86 -11.31
C LYS A 224 -35.78 17.25 -9.97
N MET A 225 -35.12 16.18 -9.52
CA MET A 225 -35.45 15.50 -8.26
C MET A 225 -34.57 15.99 -7.09
N SER A 226 -33.47 16.70 -7.37
CA SER A 226 -32.58 17.29 -6.36
C SER A 226 -33.07 18.61 -5.76
N ASP A 227 -34.04 19.28 -6.37
CA ASP A 227 -34.65 20.50 -5.79
C ASP A 227 -35.68 20.19 -4.69
N GLU A 228 -36.01 18.91 -4.45
CA GLU A 228 -37.04 18.50 -3.48
C GLU A 228 -36.50 17.67 -2.30
N TYR A 229 -35.18 17.41 -2.23
CA TYR A 229 -34.54 16.66 -1.14
C TYR A 229 -33.23 17.33 -0.67
N GLN A 230 -33.32 18.60 -0.28
CA GLN A 230 -32.34 19.22 0.62
C GLN A 230 -32.68 18.86 2.07
N SER A 231 -32.22 17.72 2.54
CA SER A 231 -31.87 17.47 3.94
C SER A 231 -31.26 16.08 4.07
N ILE A 232 -30.30 15.95 4.98
CA ILE A 232 -29.48 14.76 5.31
C ILE A 232 -28.12 14.76 4.61
N GLU A 233 -27.24 15.62 5.12
CA GLU A 233 -25.78 15.44 5.08
C GLU A 233 -25.39 14.36 6.10
N ASP A 234 -24.62 13.36 5.68
CA ASP A 234 -23.97 12.38 6.59
C ASP A 234 -22.45 12.63 6.56
N PRO A 235 -21.83 13.10 7.67
CA PRO A 235 -20.44 13.55 7.74
C PRO A 235 -19.52 12.51 8.40
N ASP A 236 -19.06 11.50 7.66
CA ASP A 236 -18.09 10.52 8.20
C ASP A 236 -16.65 10.90 7.84
N TRP A 237 -16.16 12.01 8.41
CA TRP A 237 -14.72 12.30 8.59
C TRP A 237 -14.45 13.30 9.74
N ILE A 238 -15.16 13.18 10.86
CA ILE A 238 -14.79 13.88 12.10
C ILE A 238 -14.55 12.87 13.20
N ASP A 239 -13.31 12.85 13.68
CA ASP A 239 -12.86 12.06 14.82
C ASP A 239 -13.57 12.61 16.08
N VAL A 240 -14.60 11.91 16.54
CA VAL A 240 -15.51 12.36 17.62
C VAL A 240 -14.78 12.47 18.98
N ASP A 241 -13.58 11.90 19.11
CA ASP A 241 -12.70 12.09 20.27
C ASP A 241 -11.92 13.43 20.26
N TYR A 242 -11.97 14.20 19.16
CA TYR A 242 -11.28 15.48 19.02
C TYR A 242 -12.16 16.68 19.47
N LEU A 243 -13.49 16.56 19.42
CA LEU A 243 -14.41 17.63 19.81
C LEU A 243 -14.63 17.71 21.33
N TYR A 244 -14.61 16.58 22.05
CA TYR A 244 -14.81 16.56 23.51
C TYR A 244 -13.64 17.13 24.32
N LYS A 245 -12.47 17.36 23.71
CA LYS A 245 -11.32 17.96 24.40
C LYS A 245 -11.11 19.44 24.13
N ILE A 246 -11.87 20.03 23.20
CA ILE A 246 -11.80 21.47 22.90
C ILE A 246 -12.77 22.25 23.79
N GLU A 247 -13.91 21.66 24.18
CA GLU A 247 -14.88 22.32 25.08
C GLU A 247 -14.38 22.44 26.54
N GLU A 248 -13.49 21.54 27.00
CA GLU A 248 -12.86 21.63 28.33
C GLU A 248 -11.74 22.68 28.43
N PHE A 249 -11.26 23.23 27.31
CA PHE A 249 -10.20 24.26 27.29
C PHE A 249 -10.72 25.68 27.01
N MET A 250 -12.04 25.84 26.84
CA MET A 250 -12.69 27.15 26.60
C MET A 250 -13.72 27.53 27.67
N SER A 251 -13.82 26.76 28.75
CA SER A 251 -14.67 27.06 29.91
C SER A 251 -13.83 27.05 31.18
N ASP A 252 -12.86 27.96 31.26
CA ASP A 252 -12.38 28.66 32.48
C ASP A 252 -11.31 29.71 32.12
#